data_AF-A0A140L6M5-F1
#
_entry.id   AF-A0A140L6M5-F1
#
_cell.length_a   1.000
_cell.length_b   1.000
_cell.length_c   1.000
_cell.angle_alpha   90.00
_cell.angle_beta   90.00
_cell.angle_gamma   90.00
#
_symmetry.space_group_name_H-M   'P 1'
#
loop_
_entity.id
_entity.type
_entity.pdbx_description
1 polymer ?
#
loop_
_entity_poly.entity_id
_entity_poly.type
_entity_poly.pdbx_seq_one_letter_code
_entity_poly.pdbx_strand_id
1 'polypeptide(L)' 'MNGGRKGKIPERIKQEVAKELGVYDRVMRDGGWGNVSSRDCGNIVKKTLERIMEKG' A
#
# COMPACT_ATOMS: atom_id res chain seq x y z
N MET A 1 -0.99 -11.82 25.58
CA MET A 1 -1.61 -11.52 24.27
C MET A 1 -0.53 -11.11 23.28
N ASN A 2 0.09 -12.06 22.56
CA ASN A 2 0.97 -11.70 21.44
C ASN A 2 0.08 -11.56 20.20
N GLY A 3 -0.33 -10.33 19.91
CA GLY A 3 -1.07 -9.98 18.69
C GLY A 3 -0.18 -10.19 17.47
N GLY A 4 -0.05 -11.44 17.03
CA GLY A 4 0.71 -11.82 15.86
C GLY A 4 0.23 -11.02 14.66
N ARG A 5 1.12 -10.16 14.14
CA ARG A 5 1.22 -9.56 12.80
C ARG A 5 0.03 -9.83 11.85
N LYS A 6 -1.19 -9.45 12.24
CA LYS A 6 -2.39 -9.66 11.43
C LYS A 6 -2.44 -8.58 10.36
N GLY A 7 -1.97 -8.92 9.15
CA GLY A 7 -2.46 -8.36 7.88
C GLY A 7 -2.22 -6.88 7.58
N LYS A 8 -1.32 -6.17 8.26
CA LYS A 8 -0.94 -4.81 7.86
C LYS A 8 0.28 -4.86 6.96
N ILE A 9 0.09 -4.55 5.67
CA ILE A 9 1.20 -4.24 4.77
C ILE A 9 2.04 -3.10 5.38
N PRO A 10 3.39 -3.20 5.35
CA PRO A 10 4.28 -2.19 5.89
C PRO A 10 4.02 -0.84 5.22
N GLU A 11 3.71 0.17 6.03
CA GLU A 11 3.29 1.48 5.54
C GLU A 11 4.35 2.15 4.68
N ARG A 12 5.62 1.95 5.02
CA ARG A 12 6.74 2.44 4.23
C ARG A 12 6.69 1.91 2.79
N ILE A 13 6.61 0.59 2.61
CA ILE A 13 6.58 -0.01 1.26
C ILE A 13 5.31 0.39 0.52
N LYS A 14 4.16 0.42 1.22
CA LYS A 14 2.89 0.91 0.67
C LYS A 14 3.03 2.33 0.10
N GLN A 15 3.68 3.24 0.84
CA GLN A 15 3.92 4.62 0.39
C GLN A 15 4.88 4.67 -0.80
N GLU A 16 5.97 3.91 -0.79
CA GLU A 16 6.93 3.86 -1.89
C GLU A 16 6.28 3.33 -3.18
N VAL A 17 5.54 2.23 -3.08
CA VAL A 17 4.75 1.67 -4.20
C VAL A 17 3.71 2.67 -4.69
N ALA A 18 3.03 3.37 -3.78
CA ALA A 18 2.06 4.40 -4.17
C ALA A 18 2.72 5.59 -4.89
N LYS A 19 3.95 5.98 -4.51
CA LYS A 19 4.71 7.01 -5.24
C LYS A 19 5.09 6.53 -6.63
N GLU A 20 5.57 5.30 -6.77
CA GLU A 20 5.91 4.71 -8.07
C GLU A 20 4.71 4.56 -9.00
N LEU A 21 3.54 4.26 -8.43
CA LEU A 21 2.28 4.20 -9.18
C LEU A 21 1.68 5.58 -9.45
N GLY A 22 2.25 6.68 -8.92
CA GLY A 22 1.68 8.03 -9.01
C GLY A 22 0.39 8.22 -8.20
N VAL A 23 0.01 7.25 -7.39
CA VAL A 23 -1.22 7.29 -6.57
C VAL A 23 -1.01 8.09 -5.29
N TYR A 24 0.22 8.19 -4.79
CA TYR A 24 0.52 8.89 -3.54
C TYR A 24 0.10 10.37 -3.57
N ASP A 25 0.26 11.04 -4.70
CA ASP A 25 -0.20 12.42 -4.88
C ASP A 25 -1.73 12.52 -4.77
N ARG A 26 -2.46 11.57 -5.39
CA ARG A 26 -3.92 11.46 -5.27
C ARG A 26 -4.33 11.19 -3.81
N VAL A 27 -3.65 10.32 -3.09
CA VAL A 27 -3.92 10.08 -1.65
C VAL A 27 -3.82 11.38 -0.86
N MET A 28 -2.78 12.18 -1.11
CA MET A 28 -2.55 13.44 -0.41
C MET A 28 -3.59 14.50 -0.78
N ARG A 29 -3.89 14.65 -2.07
CA ARG A 29 -4.87 15.62 -2.57
C ARG A 29 -6.30 15.27 -2.16
N ASP A 30 -6.67 14.00 -2.26
CA ASP A 30 -8.02 13.52 -2.02
C ASP A 30 -8.26 13.18 -0.52
N GLY A 31 -7.30 13.44 0.37
CA GLY A 31 -7.52 13.34 1.82
C GLY A 31 -7.44 11.92 2.41
N GLY A 32 -6.80 10.97 1.71
CA GLY A 32 -6.46 9.66 2.23
C GLY A 32 -6.73 8.49 1.29
N TRP A 33 -6.38 7.28 1.75
CA TRP A 33 -6.53 6.04 0.98
C TRP A 33 -8.00 5.67 0.70
N GLY A 34 -8.94 6.17 1.51
CA GLY A 34 -10.37 5.92 1.33
C GLY A 34 -10.97 6.60 0.10
N ASN A 35 -10.33 7.67 -0.39
CA ASN A 35 -10.76 8.39 -1.60
C ASN A 35 -10.03 7.91 -2.86
N VAL A 36 -9.09 6.97 -2.71
CA VAL A 36 -8.41 6.33 -3.84
C VAL A 36 -9.30 5.23 -4.42
N SER A 37 -9.32 5.12 -5.76
CA SER A 37 -10.09 4.07 -6.43
C SER A 37 -9.65 2.67 -5.94
N SER A 38 -10.60 1.76 -5.80
CA SER A 38 -10.34 0.36 -5.43
C SER A 38 -9.30 -0.31 -6.33
N ARG A 39 -9.21 0.09 -7.60
CA ARG A 39 -8.20 -0.39 -8.56
C ARG A 39 -6.79 0.03 -8.16
N ASP A 40 -6.60 1.30 -7.82
CA ASP A 40 -5.32 1.86 -7.39
C ASP A 40 -4.87 1.23 -6.07
N CYS A 41 -5.80 1.13 -5.11
CA CYS A 41 -5.54 0.43 -3.84
C CYS A 41 -5.14 -1.04 -4.07
N GLY A 42 -5.84 -1.77 -4.95
CA GLY A 42 -5.50 -3.15 -5.31
C GLY A 42 -4.10 -3.28 -5.91
N ASN A 43 -3.73 -2.37 -6.81
CA ASN A 43 -2.40 -2.34 -7.42
C ASN A 43 -1.30 -2.09 -6.39
N ILE A 44 -1.53 -1.16 -5.45
CA ILE A 44 -0.60 -0.87 -4.36
C ILE A 44 -0.40 -2.09 -3.48
N VAL A 45 -1.49 -2.73 -3.04
CA VAL A 45 -1.43 -3.93 -2.19
C VAL A 45 -0.71 -5.06 -2.91
N LYS A 46 -1.06 -5.33 -4.17
CA LYS A 46 -0.42 -6.40 -4.97
C LYS A 46 1.09 -6.20 -5.09
N LYS A 47 1.54 -5.02 -5.56
CA LYS A 47 2.97 -4.71 -5.69
C LYS A 47 3.69 -4.70 -4.35
N THR A 48 3.04 -4.23 -3.29
CA THR A 48 3.60 -4.26 -1.94
C THR A 48 3.84 -5.69 -1.47
N LEU A 49 2.86 -6.59 -1.69
CA LEU A 49 3.00 -8.01 -1.36
C LEU A 49 4.09 -8.67 -2.20
N GLU A 50 4.14 -8.42 -3.50
CA GLU A 50 5.21 -8.92 -4.39
C GLU A 50 6.59 -8.55 -3.83
N ARG A 51 6.80 -7.28 -3.44
CA ARG A 51 8.07 -6.83 -2.84
C ARG A 51 8.41 -7.47 -1.50
N ILE A 52 7.40 -7.82 -0.71
CA ILE A 52 7.59 -8.48 0.59
C ILE A 52 7.92 -9.95 0.38
N MET A 53 7.26 -10.58 -0.59
CA MET A 53 7.40 -12.01 -0.90
C MET A 53 8.65 -12.31 -1.75
N GLU A 54 9.15 -11.38 -2.56
CA GLU A 54 10.39 -11.56 -3.34
C GLU A 54 11.65 -11.72 -2.47
N LYS A 55 11.60 -11.39 -1.18
CA LYS A 55 12.69 -11.62 -0.22
C LYS A 55 12.53 -12.90 0.62
N GLY A 56 11.71 -13.84 0.15
CA GLY A 56 11.48 -15.15 0.77
C GLY A 56 12.46 -16.21 0.31
#